data_AF-A0A1V5PY21-F1
#
_entry.id   AF-A0A1V5PY21-F1
#
_cell.length_a   1.000
_cell.length_b   1.000
_cell.length_c   1.000
_cell.angle_alpha   90.00
_cell.angle_beta   90.00
_cell.angle_gamma   90.00
#
_symmetry.space_group_name_H-M   'P 1'
#
loop_
_entity.id
_entity.type
_entity.pdbx_description
1 polymer ?
#
loop_
_entity_poly.entity_id
_entity_poly.type
_entity_poly.pdbx_seq_one_letter_code
_entity_poly.pdbx_strand_id
1 'polypeptide(L)'
;MHPKNRHPLFRLFILIVVGLALPVWVTTLEARSPAAEPDIPRVTFAGSLRGRVQPAGFSPVQTRVTLPTGYTGGPAVLTTREGASNPVTVTLGLQTPPNLAHIASTWSVTVSGSIAANAVWSQPTLLSGTVTINPGVTLWILPGVTVFGGPEAELVVNGVLSAEGNSVTPIYFTSSSASPAPGDWRGIRVSKYSDGFTMAYTLVQYAENGVYFSASAENDAALSGTIHHSTLQHNERGLYVYVRPDSPPYNWTTTSHITLTHSLIYSNTLAGLVFSTDAGGGWTSNSSLVEHNRIEENTTGIVLSSNTWWIGHSNNHPTIRNNTLRANKIYGMDIVGYGSSDGSGSDTKVLPLVENNLFDGNTTGMRLYLNPQGADGTQIVNPTVRTNTFRNGQTGILLEHLQAYDTLTATVQTNVFYGFEGEDAYAIKNTTDRPFVADDNYWGDDAAEWSLGAAGKTSGVVTVNNFRTAADAPVLTHITPGGGVAGGTVTFHGANFGEMARQYMPLILRSN
;
A
#
# COMPACT_ATOMS: atom_id res chain seq x y z
N MET A 1 -43.01 -5.15 -67.53
CA MET A 1 -42.18 -6.28 -68.01
C MET A 1 -40.83 -6.23 -67.30
N HIS A 2 -40.42 -7.33 -66.67
CA HIS A 2 -39.10 -7.56 -66.07
C HIS A 2 -37.97 -7.60 -67.13
N PRO A 3 -36.68 -7.43 -66.74
CA PRO A 3 -35.77 -8.58 -66.47
C PRO A 3 -34.80 -8.30 -65.29
N LYS A 4 -34.44 -9.21 -64.36
CA LYS A 4 -33.73 -10.52 -64.32
C LYS A 4 -32.35 -10.39 -63.63
N ASN A 5 -32.21 -11.18 -62.55
CA ASN A 5 -31.00 -11.55 -61.81
C ASN A 5 -29.87 -12.12 -62.68
N ARG A 6 -28.61 -11.94 -62.22
CA ARG A 6 -27.56 -12.97 -62.19
C ARG A 6 -26.54 -12.72 -61.07
N HIS A 7 -26.26 -13.76 -60.28
CA HIS A 7 -25.04 -13.93 -59.47
C HIS A 7 -23.83 -14.28 -60.35
N PRO A 8 -22.60 -14.17 -59.81
CA PRO A 8 -21.81 -15.39 -59.64
C PRO A 8 -21.07 -15.52 -58.29
N LEU A 9 -20.70 -16.78 -58.01
CA LEU A 9 -19.93 -17.33 -56.89
C LEU A 9 -18.45 -16.87 -56.88
N PHE A 10 -17.76 -16.95 -55.72
CA PHE A 10 -16.52 -17.76 -55.54
C PHE A 10 -15.97 -17.76 -54.07
N ARG A 11 -15.89 -18.98 -53.51
CA ARG A 11 -14.93 -19.65 -52.60
C ARG A 11 -14.42 -19.03 -51.27
N LEU A 12 -14.93 -19.64 -50.19
CA LEU A 12 -14.29 -20.29 -49.04
C LEU A 12 -12.74 -20.26 -48.90
N PHE A 13 -12.28 -19.77 -47.74
CA PHE A 13 -11.19 -20.40 -46.99
C PHE A 13 -11.61 -20.57 -45.51
N ILE A 14 -11.46 -21.79 -45.03
CA ILE A 14 -11.61 -22.21 -43.64
C ILE A 14 -10.23 -22.04 -42.97
N LEU A 15 -10.19 -21.40 -41.80
CA LEU A 15 -9.22 -21.76 -40.77
C LEU A 15 -10.01 -22.05 -39.49
N ILE A 16 -10.14 -23.34 -39.18
CA ILE A 16 -10.48 -23.83 -37.84
C ILE A 16 -9.14 -24.06 -37.15
N VAL A 17 -8.88 -23.36 -36.05
CA VAL A 17 -8.18 -23.95 -34.91
C VAL A 17 -8.98 -23.62 -33.65
N VAL A 18 -9.10 -24.66 -32.84
CA VAL A 18 -10.03 -24.95 -31.75
C VAL A 18 -9.73 -24.12 -30.50
N GLY A 19 -10.78 -23.65 -29.82
CA GLY A 19 -10.68 -23.14 -28.44
C GLY A 19 -11.79 -22.18 -28.03
N LEU A 20 -13.00 -22.72 -27.78
CA LEU A 20 -14.07 -22.29 -26.85
C LEU A 20 -13.90 -20.89 -26.19
N ALA A 21 -14.82 -19.93 -26.18
CA ALA A 21 -16.23 -19.83 -26.56
C ALA A 21 -16.63 -18.33 -26.70
N LEU A 22 -17.55 -18.01 -27.62
CA LEU A 22 -18.42 -16.81 -27.63
C LEU A 22 -19.85 -17.29 -27.20
N PRO A 23 -20.94 -16.49 -26.98
CA PRO A 23 -21.20 -15.16 -27.57
C PRO A 23 -22.22 -14.14 -26.87
N VAL A 24 -22.35 -12.93 -27.48
CA VAL A 24 -23.48 -11.93 -27.55
C VAL A 24 -23.94 -11.19 -26.25
N TRP A 25 -24.24 -9.88 -26.18
CA TRP A 25 -25.17 -9.06 -26.99
C TRP A 25 -24.89 -7.55 -27.10
N VAL A 26 -25.30 -7.01 -28.25
CA VAL A 26 -25.55 -5.59 -28.55
C VAL A 26 -27.00 -5.25 -28.19
N THR A 27 -27.23 -4.15 -27.48
CA THR A 27 -28.38 -3.21 -27.58
C THR A 27 -27.97 -1.95 -26.77
N THR A 28 -28.12 -0.70 -27.20
CA THR A 28 -29.18 -0.04 -27.96
C THR A 28 -28.63 1.04 -28.90
N LEU A 29 -29.32 1.18 -30.03
CA LEU A 29 -29.29 2.32 -30.93
C LEU A 29 -30.35 3.30 -30.40
N GLU A 30 -29.98 4.51 -29.96
CA GLU A 30 -30.92 5.63 -29.86
C GLU A 30 -30.54 6.70 -30.86
N ALA A 31 -31.34 6.81 -31.91
CA ALA A 31 -31.44 8.01 -32.71
C ALA A 31 -32.52 8.91 -32.08
N ARG A 32 -32.12 10.08 -31.57
CA ARG A 32 -33.02 11.23 -31.34
C ARG A 32 -32.40 12.50 -31.95
N SER A 33 -33.30 13.38 -32.39
CA SER A 33 -33.14 14.53 -33.31
C SER A 33 -32.26 15.69 -32.78
N PRO A 34 -31.88 16.68 -33.62
CA PRO A 34 -30.85 17.66 -33.32
C PRO A 34 -31.40 18.78 -32.42
N ALA A 35 -31.22 18.64 -31.12
CA ALA A 35 -31.08 19.77 -30.22
C ALA A 35 -29.59 19.87 -29.87
N ALA A 36 -29.01 21.05 -30.02
CA ALA A 36 -27.58 21.29 -29.81
C ALA A 36 -27.09 20.66 -28.50
N GLU A 37 -26.25 19.61 -28.60
CA GLU A 37 -25.55 19.05 -27.44
C GLU A 37 -24.61 20.14 -26.88
N PRO A 38 -24.54 20.33 -25.55
CA PRO A 38 -23.53 21.21 -24.95
C PRO A 38 -22.14 20.58 -25.16
N ASP A 39 -21.17 21.35 -25.67
CA ASP A 39 -19.79 20.91 -25.94
C ASP A 39 -19.07 20.35 -24.69
N ILE A 40 -18.58 19.11 -24.79
CA ILE A 40 -18.11 18.25 -23.68
C ILE A 40 -16.59 18.05 -23.75
N PRO A 41 -15.82 18.24 -22.65
CA PRO A 41 -14.38 17.95 -22.60
C PRO A 41 -14.06 16.47 -22.87
N ARG A 42 -12.92 16.19 -23.51
CA ARG A 42 -12.51 14.83 -23.94
C ARG A 42 -11.13 14.47 -23.42
N VAL A 43 -10.98 13.24 -22.95
CA VAL A 43 -9.68 12.64 -22.64
C VAL A 43 -9.33 11.68 -23.76
N THR A 44 -8.14 11.81 -24.33
CA THR A 44 -7.66 10.93 -25.40
C THR A 44 -6.39 10.22 -24.94
N PHE A 45 -6.39 8.89 -25.00
CA PHE A 45 -5.22 8.07 -24.69
C PHE A 45 -4.47 7.73 -25.98
N ALA A 46 -3.16 7.51 -25.91
CA ALA A 46 -2.40 6.99 -27.04
C ALA A 46 -3.01 5.66 -27.53
N GLY A 47 -3.33 5.56 -28.84
CA GLY A 47 -3.96 4.36 -29.42
C GLY A 47 -5.42 4.51 -29.90
N SER A 48 -5.91 5.72 -30.17
CA SER A 48 -7.27 5.98 -30.71
C SER A 48 -8.44 5.78 -29.73
N LEU A 49 -8.21 6.00 -28.43
CA LEU A 49 -9.19 5.75 -27.37
C LEU A 49 -9.74 7.08 -26.81
N ARG A 50 -11.07 7.15 -26.57
CA ARG A 50 -11.79 8.37 -26.15
C ARG A 50 -12.56 8.16 -24.84
N GLY A 51 -12.40 9.05 -23.87
CA GLY A 51 -13.25 9.18 -22.67
C GLY A 51 -14.13 10.45 -22.72
N ARG A 52 -15.33 10.41 -22.13
CA ARG A 52 -16.33 11.50 -22.13
C ARG A 52 -16.51 12.07 -20.71
N VAL A 53 -16.35 13.38 -20.52
CA VAL A 53 -16.61 14.07 -19.24
C VAL A 53 -17.96 14.78 -19.31
N GLN A 54 -19.05 14.15 -18.85
CA GLN A 54 -20.40 14.67 -19.04
C GLN A 54 -20.76 15.77 -18.02
N PRO A 55 -21.09 17.02 -18.43
CA PRO A 55 -21.55 18.03 -17.50
C PRO A 55 -23.08 18.17 -17.53
N ALA A 56 -23.72 18.32 -16.37
CA ALA A 56 -25.02 18.99 -16.28
C ALA A 56 -25.28 19.56 -14.88
N GLY A 57 -25.48 20.89 -14.82
CA GLY A 57 -26.33 21.65 -13.89
C GLY A 57 -26.12 21.47 -12.39
N PHE A 58 -25.43 22.44 -11.76
CA PHE A 58 -25.36 22.69 -10.31
C PHE A 58 -25.59 21.44 -9.42
N SER A 59 -24.64 20.51 -9.48
CA SER A 59 -24.46 19.36 -8.60
C SER A 59 -23.02 18.85 -8.81
N PRO A 60 -22.30 18.32 -7.80
CA PRO A 60 -20.88 18.02 -7.94
C PRO A 60 -20.61 17.03 -9.08
N VAL A 61 -19.80 17.45 -10.05
CA VAL A 61 -19.42 16.63 -11.22
C VAL A 61 -18.26 15.72 -10.81
N GLN A 62 -18.58 14.47 -10.48
CA GLN A 62 -17.59 13.40 -10.48
C GLN A 62 -17.14 13.14 -11.92
N THR A 63 -15.83 13.27 -12.19
CA THR A 63 -15.29 12.96 -13.52
C THR A 63 -15.10 11.45 -13.66
N ARG A 64 -15.86 10.83 -14.56
CA ARG A 64 -15.71 9.41 -14.92
C ARG A 64 -14.55 9.25 -15.90
N VAL A 65 -13.39 8.82 -15.42
CA VAL A 65 -12.29 8.37 -16.29
C VAL A 65 -12.34 6.84 -16.37
N THR A 66 -12.78 6.32 -17.52
CA THR A 66 -12.70 4.88 -17.79
C THR A 66 -11.34 4.58 -18.39
N LEU A 67 -10.50 3.85 -17.65
CA LEU A 67 -9.26 3.29 -18.15
C LEU A 67 -9.53 1.92 -18.78
N PRO A 68 -8.90 1.56 -19.91
CA PRO A 68 -9.01 0.21 -20.47
C PRO A 68 -8.55 -0.85 -19.47
N THR A 69 -9.15 -2.04 -19.54
CA THR A 69 -8.56 -3.25 -18.97
C THR A 69 -7.15 -3.44 -19.56
N GLY A 70 -6.14 -3.58 -18.70
CA GLY A 70 -4.73 -3.73 -19.10
C GLY A 70 -3.95 -2.44 -19.42
N TYR A 71 -4.47 -1.23 -19.14
CA TYR A 71 -3.64 -0.02 -19.23
C TYR A 71 -2.59 -0.01 -18.12
N THR A 72 -1.31 0.15 -18.47
CA THR A 72 -0.15 0.06 -17.54
C THR A 72 0.48 1.42 -17.23
N GLY A 73 -0.15 2.52 -17.67
CA GLY A 73 0.36 3.89 -17.58
C GLY A 73 0.93 4.43 -18.90
N GLY A 74 1.18 5.74 -18.96
CA GLY A 74 1.78 6.40 -20.13
C GLY A 74 1.27 7.81 -20.40
N PRO A 75 1.66 8.41 -21.54
CA PRO A 75 1.19 9.73 -21.94
C PRO A 75 -0.30 9.69 -22.30
N ALA A 76 -1.06 10.57 -21.66
CA ALA A 76 -2.43 10.90 -21.96
C ALA A 76 -2.52 12.36 -22.43
N VAL A 77 -3.58 12.71 -23.14
CA VAL A 77 -3.84 14.09 -23.53
C VAL A 77 -5.14 14.54 -22.88
N LEU A 78 -5.03 15.53 -22.00
CA LEU A 78 -6.19 16.24 -21.47
C LEU A 78 -6.53 17.35 -22.46
N THR A 79 -7.69 17.23 -23.12
CA THR A 79 -8.20 18.29 -24.01
C THR A 79 -9.23 19.11 -23.24
N THR A 80 -8.91 20.38 -23.02
CA THR A 80 -9.81 21.32 -22.35
C THR A 80 -11.01 21.68 -23.23
N ARG A 81 -12.02 22.33 -22.64
CA ARG A 81 -13.22 22.83 -23.32
C ARG A 81 -12.91 23.76 -24.51
N GLU A 82 -11.74 24.40 -24.52
CA GLU A 82 -11.29 25.32 -25.57
C GLU A 82 -10.36 24.66 -26.61
N GLY A 83 -10.20 23.33 -26.57
CA GLY A 83 -9.40 22.58 -27.54
C GLY A 83 -7.89 22.54 -27.24
N ALA A 84 -7.44 23.21 -26.17
CA ALA A 84 -6.05 23.11 -25.74
C ALA A 84 -5.75 21.68 -25.25
N SER A 85 -4.81 21.02 -25.93
CA SER A 85 -4.35 19.67 -25.63
C SER A 85 -3.05 19.74 -24.85
N ASN A 86 -3.04 19.22 -23.62
CA ASN A 86 -1.82 19.17 -22.81
C ASN A 86 -1.36 17.73 -22.64
N PRO A 87 -0.05 17.45 -22.81
CA PRO A 87 0.49 16.17 -22.42
C PRO A 87 0.36 16.02 -20.90
N VAL A 88 -0.23 14.92 -20.47
CA VAL A 88 -0.35 14.53 -19.07
C VAL A 88 0.21 13.14 -18.94
N THR A 89 0.98 12.86 -17.90
CA THR A 89 1.45 11.51 -17.63
C THR A 89 0.52 10.88 -16.61
N VAL A 90 -0.18 9.81 -17.01
CA VAL A 90 -0.94 8.99 -16.06
C VAL A 90 -0.02 7.85 -15.65
N THR A 91 0.56 7.96 -14.46
CA THR A 91 1.27 6.84 -13.84
C THR A 91 0.25 6.02 -13.06
N LEU A 92 -0.17 4.89 -13.61
CA LEU A 92 -0.84 3.87 -12.81
C LEU A 92 0.24 3.15 -12.02
N GLY A 93 0.06 2.98 -10.70
CA GLY A 93 0.95 2.13 -9.91
C GLY A 93 0.69 0.64 -10.16
N LEU A 94 0.53 0.24 -11.42
CA LEU A 94 0.40 -1.15 -11.80
C LEU A 94 1.80 -1.80 -11.77
N GLN A 95 2.35 -2.01 -10.57
CA GLN A 95 3.31 -3.08 -10.38
C GLN A 95 2.53 -4.38 -10.41
N THR A 96 2.44 -5.02 -11.58
CA THR A 96 2.17 -6.46 -11.61
C THR A 96 3.34 -7.16 -10.90
N PRO A 97 3.12 -8.30 -10.23
CA PRO A 97 4.22 -9.14 -9.77
C PRO A 97 5.27 -9.26 -10.88
N PRO A 98 6.58 -9.13 -10.58
CA PRO A 98 7.64 -9.29 -11.55
C PRO A 98 7.40 -10.55 -12.38
N ASN A 99 7.66 -10.49 -13.68
CA ASN A 99 7.51 -11.66 -14.55
C ASN A 99 8.34 -12.82 -13.96
N LEU A 100 7.65 -13.88 -13.55
CA LEU A 100 8.27 -15.05 -12.93
C LEU A 100 9.13 -15.85 -13.93
N ALA A 101 9.05 -15.54 -15.22
CA ALA A 101 9.79 -16.22 -16.28
C ALA A 101 11.32 -16.10 -16.18
N HIS A 102 11.87 -15.17 -15.40
CA HIS A 102 13.33 -15.02 -15.22
C HIS A 102 13.87 -15.64 -13.93
N ILE A 103 13.02 -16.27 -13.11
CA ILE A 103 13.50 -17.01 -11.94
C ILE A 103 14.26 -18.24 -12.43
N ALA A 104 15.54 -18.36 -12.05
CA ALA A 104 16.30 -19.56 -12.39
C ALA A 104 15.65 -20.80 -11.73
N SER A 105 15.74 -21.96 -12.39
CA SER A 105 15.25 -23.22 -11.82
C SER A 105 16.35 -24.05 -11.13
N THR A 106 17.61 -23.62 -11.27
CA THR A 106 18.79 -24.26 -10.68
C THR A 106 19.78 -23.21 -10.20
N TRP A 107 20.67 -23.59 -9.29
CA TRP A 107 21.80 -22.78 -8.84
C TRP A 107 23.12 -23.27 -9.42
N SER A 108 24.09 -22.37 -9.55
CA SER A 108 25.46 -22.66 -10.00
C SER A 108 26.47 -22.61 -8.86
N VAL A 109 26.17 -21.84 -7.81
CA VAL A 109 27.04 -21.64 -6.65
C VAL A 109 26.27 -21.99 -5.38
N THR A 110 26.95 -22.61 -4.41
CA THR A 110 26.42 -22.84 -3.06
C THR A 110 27.30 -22.13 -2.05
N VAL A 111 26.70 -21.39 -1.13
CA VAL A 111 27.39 -20.59 -0.10
C VAL A 111 26.80 -20.84 1.29
N SER A 112 27.65 -20.74 2.30
CA SER A 112 27.29 -20.73 3.73
C SER A 112 28.40 -20.03 4.52
N GLY A 113 28.09 -19.58 5.74
CA GLY A 113 29.06 -18.94 6.63
C GLY A 113 29.32 -17.46 6.29
N SER A 114 30.50 -16.95 6.64
CA SER A 114 30.80 -15.52 6.53
C SER A 114 31.34 -15.13 5.15
N ILE A 115 30.84 -14.00 4.63
CA ILE A 115 31.44 -13.23 3.55
C ILE A 115 32.38 -12.21 4.22
N ALA A 116 33.67 -12.54 4.26
CA ALA A 116 34.70 -11.78 4.98
C ALA A 116 35.43 -10.73 4.13
N ALA A 117 35.15 -10.68 2.82
CA ALA A 117 35.71 -9.71 1.90
C ALA A 117 34.65 -9.30 0.86
N ASN A 118 34.82 -8.11 0.30
CA ASN A 118 33.94 -7.57 -0.73
C ASN A 118 33.70 -8.60 -1.85
N ALA A 119 32.43 -8.81 -2.19
CA ALA A 119 32.02 -9.89 -3.09
C ALA A 119 30.94 -9.42 -4.07
N VAL A 120 30.96 -10.02 -5.26
CA VAL A 120 29.94 -9.80 -6.29
C VAL A 120 29.31 -11.14 -6.63
N TRP A 121 27.99 -11.25 -6.52
CA TRP A 121 27.23 -12.39 -7.00
C TRP A 121 26.68 -12.09 -8.38
N SER A 122 27.05 -12.93 -9.35
CA SER A 122 26.67 -12.82 -10.76
C SER A 122 26.02 -14.08 -11.32
N GLN A 123 25.86 -15.12 -10.49
CA GLN A 123 25.29 -16.40 -10.87
C GLN A 123 24.18 -16.82 -9.89
N PRO A 124 23.22 -17.65 -10.34
CA PRO A 124 22.25 -18.26 -9.45
C PRO A 124 22.93 -18.93 -8.24
N THR A 125 22.57 -18.55 -7.03
CA THR A 125 23.32 -18.86 -5.80
C THR A 125 22.41 -19.48 -4.74
N LEU A 126 22.76 -20.65 -4.21
CA LEU A 126 22.07 -21.29 -3.08
C LEU A 126 22.73 -20.91 -1.76
N LEU A 127 21.94 -20.43 -0.81
CA LEU A 127 22.28 -20.34 0.59
C LEU A 127 21.98 -21.70 1.23
N SER A 128 23.00 -22.51 1.53
CA SER A 128 22.81 -23.83 2.17
C SER A 128 22.67 -23.75 3.69
N GLY A 129 22.74 -22.55 4.25
CA GLY A 129 22.56 -22.21 5.66
C GLY A 129 22.65 -20.70 5.84
N THR A 130 22.91 -20.23 7.06
CA THR A 130 23.14 -18.80 7.31
C THR A 130 24.38 -18.30 6.56
N VAL A 131 24.21 -17.20 5.81
CA VAL A 131 25.29 -16.46 5.15
C VAL A 131 25.35 -15.06 5.74
N THR A 132 26.51 -14.66 6.27
CA THR A 132 26.66 -13.37 6.96
C THR A 132 27.63 -12.47 6.21
N ILE A 133 27.17 -11.31 5.75
CA ILE A 133 28.03 -10.23 5.27
C ILE A 133 28.64 -9.56 6.49
N ASN A 134 29.96 -9.66 6.67
CA ASN A 134 30.63 -9.10 7.85
C ASN A 134 30.62 -7.55 7.85
N PRO A 135 30.78 -6.90 9.01
CA PRO A 135 30.96 -5.44 9.09
C PRO A 135 32.10 -4.95 8.20
N GLY A 136 31.92 -3.79 7.56
CA GLY A 136 32.86 -3.21 6.62
C GLY A 136 32.97 -3.93 5.26
N VAL A 137 32.21 -5.00 5.04
CA VAL A 137 32.17 -5.75 3.79
C VAL A 137 30.93 -5.39 2.99
N THR A 138 31.07 -5.27 1.67
CA THR A 138 29.97 -5.09 0.74
C THR A 138 29.73 -6.34 -0.10
N LEU A 139 28.47 -6.77 -0.18
CA LEU A 139 27.98 -7.72 -1.17
C LEU A 139 27.14 -6.98 -2.22
N TRP A 140 27.56 -7.06 -3.48
CA TRP A 140 26.73 -6.66 -4.62
C TRP A 140 26.09 -7.88 -5.26
N ILE A 141 24.78 -7.85 -5.45
CA ILE A 141 24.06 -8.86 -6.23
C ILE A 141 23.68 -8.20 -7.56
N LEU A 142 24.17 -8.76 -8.65
CA LEU A 142 23.95 -8.18 -9.98
C LEU A 142 22.51 -8.43 -10.48
N PRO A 143 21.97 -7.55 -11.35
CA PRO A 143 20.67 -7.75 -11.99
C PRO A 143 20.51 -9.13 -12.64
N GLY A 144 19.33 -9.75 -12.52
CA GLY A 144 19.02 -11.07 -13.08
C GLY A 144 19.47 -12.27 -12.22
N VAL A 145 20.20 -12.04 -11.11
CA VAL A 145 20.60 -13.12 -10.21
C VAL A 145 19.40 -13.64 -9.43
N THR A 146 19.31 -14.98 -9.31
CA THR A 146 18.39 -15.66 -8.40
C THR A 146 19.18 -16.22 -7.21
N VAL A 147 18.80 -15.84 -6.00
CA VAL A 147 19.30 -16.37 -4.74
C VAL A 147 18.25 -17.32 -4.17
N PHE A 148 18.67 -18.56 -3.90
CA PHE A 148 17.82 -19.60 -3.32
C PHE A 148 18.13 -19.75 -1.83
N GLY A 149 17.13 -19.67 -0.97
CA GLY A 149 17.23 -20.05 0.42
C GLY A 149 16.93 -21.54 0.60
N GLY A 150 17.90 -22.30 1.12
CA GLY A 150 17.64 -23.64 1.65
C GLY A 150 16.85 -23.61 2.97
N PRO A 151 16.46 -24.79 3.49
CA PRO A 151 15.81 -24.89 4.79
C PRO A 151 16.61 -24.17 5.87
N GLU A 152 15.95 -23.32 6.67
CA GLU A 152 16.57 -22.52 7.73
C GLU A 152 17.65 -21.51 7.26
N ALA A 153 17.87 -21.38 5.95
CA ALA A 153 18.88 -20.46 5.43
C ALA A 153 18.45 -19.00 5.60
N GLU A 154 19.42 -18.14 5.84
CA GLU A 154 19.22 -16.72 6.12
C GLU A 154 20.38 -15.91 5.55
N LEU A 155 20.10 -14.80 4.88
CA LEU A 155 21.12 -13.83 4.49
C LEU A 155 21.18 -12.72 5.56
N VAL A 156 22.24 -12.71 6.36
CA VAL A 156 22.45 -11.74 7.43
C VAL A 156 23.35 -10.61 6.94
N VAL A 157 22.86 -9.39 7.03
CA VAL A 157 23.56 -8.17 6.64
C VAL A 157 24.10 -7.48 7.89
N ASN A 158 25.37 -7.74 8.21
CA ASN A 158 26.13 -6.95 9.20
C ASN A 158 27.08 -5.94 8.53
N GLY A 159 27.21 -5.96 7.21
CA GLY A 159 27.93 -4.95 6.42
C GLY A 159 26.97 -4.23 5.48
N VAL A 160 27.32 -4.16 4.20
CA VAL A 160 26.51 -3.55 3.14
C VAL A 160 25.92 -4.62 2.21
N LEU A 161 24.62 -4.55 1.94
CA LEU A 161 23.97 -5.27 0.84
C LEU A 161 23.46 -4.28 -0.22
N SER A 162 23.94 -4.41 -1.45
CA SER A 162 23.40 -3.73 -2.65
C SER A 162 22.77 -4.78 -3.56
N ALA A 163 21.43 -4.83 -3.59
CA ALA A 163 20.67 -5.68 -4.50
C ALA A 163 19.80 -4.80 -5.40
N GLU A 164 20.41 -4.26 -6.45
CA GLU A 164 19.78 -3.28 -7.34
C GLU A 164 19.59 -3.87 -8.73
N GLY A 165 18.43 -4.48 -8.95
CA GLY A 165 17.96 -4.91 -10.26
C GLY A 165 17.44 -3.74 -11.10
N ASN A 166 16.72 -4.07 -12.17
CA ASN A 166 15.95 -3.08 -12.92
C ASN A 166 14.64 -3.70 -13.43
N SER A 167 13.79 -2.89 -14.06
CA SER A 167 12.47 -3.33 -14.55
C SER A 167 12.52 -4.44 -15.61
N VAL A 168 13.67 -4.66 -16.26
CA VAL A 168 13.87 -5.69 -17.30
C VAL A 168 14.51 -6.95 -16.71
N THR A 169 15.50 -6.78 -15.83
CA THR A 169 16.22 -7.87 -15.15
C THR A 169 16.18 -7.67 -13.63
N PRO A 170 15.08 -8.08 -12.98
CA PRO A 170 14.96 -8.05 -11.53
C PRO A 170 15.95 -9.00 -10.85
N ILE A 171 16.19 -8.81 -9.56
CA ILE A 171 16.89 -9.78 -8.70
C ILE A 171 15.85 -10.60 -7.94
N TYR A 172 16.06 -11.91 -7.82
CA TYR A 172 15.10 -12.82 -7.21
C TYR A 172 15.69 -13.46 -5.94
N PHE A 173 14.91 -13.48 -4.86
CA PHE A 173 15.18 -14.23 -3.64
C PHE A 173 14.01 -15.17 -3.39
N THR A 174 14.26 -16.47 -3.33
CA THR A 174 13.19 -17.49 -3.30
C THR A 174 13.63 -18.74 -2.54
N SER A 175 12.69 -19.61 -2.21
CA SER A 175 12.97 -20.94 -1.66
C SER A 175 13.66 -21.85 -2.69
N SER A 176 14.55 -22.74 -2.22
CA SER A 176 15.12 -23.83 -3.02
C SER A 176 14.23 -25.07 -3.10
N SER A 177 13.05 -25.06 -2.45
CA SER A 177 12.09 -26.18 -2.43
C SER A 177 11.51 -26.44 -3.82
N ALA A 178 11.24 -27.71 -4.11
CA ALA A 178 10.52 -28.11 -5.33
C ALA A 178 9.04 -27.68 -5.30
N SER A 179 8.47 -27.45 -4.13
CA SER A 179 7.13 -26.92 -3.92
C SER A 179 7.21 -25.78 -2.90
N PRO A 180 7.57 -24.56 -3.33
CA PRO A 180 7.79 -23.44 -2.42
C PRO A 180 6.58 -23.08 -1.57
N ALA A 181 6.80 -22.86 -0.29
CA ALA A 181 5.80 -22.38 0.67
C ALA A 181 6.36 -21.25 1.55
N PRO A 182 5.50 -20.32 2.03
CA PRO A 182 5.90 -19.34 3.04
C PRO A 182 6.58 -20.02 4.23
N GLY A 183 7.73 -19.50 4.66
CA GLY A 183 8.50 -20.07 5.77
C GLY A 183 9.55 -21.12 5.38
N ASP A 184 9.70 -21.46 4.10
CA ASP A 184 10.70 -22.44 3.63
C ASP A 184 12.16 -22.04 3.97
N TRP A 185 12.41 -20.73 4.10
CA TRP A 185 13.69 -20.16 4.48
C TRP A 185 13.46 -18.91 5.35
N ARG A 186 14.46 -18.47 6.12
CA ARG A 186 14.28 -17.38 7.10
C ARG A 186 14.12 -16.01 6.47
N GLY A 187 14.79 -15.78 5.33
CA GLY A 187 14.76 -14.53 4.58
C GLY A 187 16.06 -13.72 4.66
N ILE A 188 15.94 -12.39 4.53
CA ILE A 188 17.05 -11.45 4.58
C ILE A 188 16.98 -10.68 5.91
N ARG A 189 17.96 -10.86 6.79
CA ARG A 189 18.02 -10.15 8.08
C ARG A 189 19.05 -9.03 8.05
N VAL A 190 18.59 -7.80 8.20
CA VAL A 190 19.43 -6.62 8.42
C VAL A 190 19.58 -6.41 9.91
N SER A 191 20.80 -6.56 10.41
CA SER A 191 21.05 -6.43 11.86
C SER A 191 21.43 -5.00 12.24
N LYS A 192 21.53 -4.75 13.55
CA LYS A 192 22.09 -3.50 14.10
C LYS A 192 23.51 -3.17 13.67
N TYR A 193 24.25 -4.12 13.08
CA TYR A 193 25.61 -3.91 12.61
C TYR A 193 25.67 -3.45 11.15
N SER A 194 24.55 -3.45 10.41
CA SER A 194 24.55 -3.11 8.99
C SER A 194 25.09 -1.70 8.73
N ASP A 195 26.02 -1.62 7.77
CA ASP A 195 26.59 -0.37 7.26
C ASP A 195 25.76 0.22 6.10
N GLY A 196 24.83 -0.56 5.53
CA GLY A 196 23.96 -0.12 4.44
C GLY A 196 23.10 -1.22 3.84
N PHE A 197 21.90 -0.87 3.41
CA PHE A 197 20.97 -1.79 2.78
C PHE A 197 20.12 -1.10 1.70
N THR A 198 20.26 -1.58 0.47
CA THR A 198 19.46 -1.11 -0.67
C THR A 198 18.92 -2.30 -1.46
N MET A 199 17.61 -2.30 -1.68
CA MET A 199 16.94 -3.19 -2.62
C MET A 199 16.13 -2.38 -3.62
N ALA A 200 16.38 -2.63 -4.90
CA ALA A 200 15.64 -2.03 -6.00
C ALA A 200 15.28 -3.08 -7.05
N TYR A 201 14.03 -3.10 -7.52
CA TYR A 201 13.57 -4.06 -8.54
C TYR A 201 13.91 -5.51 -8.16
N THR A 202 13.54 -5.88 -6.94
CA THR A 202 13.77 -7.23 -6.40
C THR A 202 12.44 -7.95 -6.16
N LEU A 203 12.45 -9.27 -6.24
CA LEU A 203 11.36 -10.13 -5.77
C LEU A 203 11.84 -10.95 -4.58
N VAL A 204 11.14 -10.89 -3.45
CA VAL A 204 11.40 -11.76 -2.29
C VAL A 204 10.15 -12.57 -1.99
N GLN A 205 10.29 -13.90 -1.97
CA GLN A 205 9.17 -14.79 -1.77
C GLN A 205 9.49 -16.07 -0.98
N TYR A 206 8.45 -16.64 -0.38
CA TYR A 206 8.46 -17.90 0.35
C TYR A 206 9.37 -17.90 1.59
N ALA A 207 9.74 -16.73 2.10
CA ALA A 207 10.47 -16.59 3.35
C ALA A 207 9.52 -16.58 4.56
N GLU A 208 10.05 -16.80 5.75
CA GLU A 208 9.39 -16.42 7.00
C GLU A 208 9.22 -14.90 7.02
N ASN A 209 10.33 -14.17 6.99
CA ASN A 209 10.32 -12.70 6.88
C ASN A 209 11.06 -12.33 5.60
N GLY A 210 10.37 -11.81 4.59
CA GLY A 210 11.01 -11.43 3.32
C GLY A 210 12.24 -10.55 3.55
N VAL A 211 12.03 -9.44 4.27
CA VAL A 211 13.11 -8.64 4.84
C VAL A 211 12.84 -8.40 6.33
N TYR A 212 13.84 -8.62 7.17
CA TYR A 212 13.76 -8.43 8.62
C TYR A 212 14.84 -7.47 9.11
N PHE A 213 14.46 -6.23 9.44
CA PHE A 213 15.32 -5.31 10.17
C PHE A 213 15.18 -5.60 11.67
N SER A 214 16.27 -6.04 12.30
CA SER A 214 16.28 -6.42 13.71
C SER A 214 17.41 -5.74 14.47
N ALA A 215 17.05 -5.01 15.51
CA ALA A 215 17.97 -4.53 16.52
C ALA A 215 17.41 -4.88 17.90
N SER A 216 17.80 -6.05 18.40
CA SER A 216 17.83 -6.32 19.85
C SER A 216 19.23 -5.96 20.34
N ALA A 217 19.37 -4.84 21.04
CA ALA A 217 20.66 -4.21 21.23
C ALA A 217 21.02 -3.97 22.71
N GLU A 218 22.21 -4.44 23.06
CA GLU A 218 22.92 -4.08 24.31
C GLU A 218 23.70 -2.75 24.17
N ASN A 219 23.26 -1.85 23.28
CA ASN A 219 23.89 -0.56 22.99
C ASN A 219 22.97 0.29 22.10
N ASP A 220 23.32 1.56 21.88
CA ASP A 220 22.65 2.39 20.88
C ASP A 220 22.73 1.73 19.50
N ALA A 221 21.61 1.76 18.78
CA ALA A 221 21.50 1.18 17.45
C ALA A 221 20.56 1.99 16.55
N ALA A 222 20.88 2.04 15.28
CA ALA A 222 20.04 2.68 14.27
C ALA A 222 19.93 1.75 13.07
N LEU A 223 18.71 1.35 12.74
CA LEU A 223 18.40 0.61 11.52
C LEU A 223 17.97 1.60 10.44
N SER A 224 18.58 1.48 9.26
CA SER A 224 18.15 2.21 8.08
C SER A 224 18.28 1.32 6.85
N GLY A 225 17.49 1.60 5.84
CA GLY A 225 17.51 0.85 4.60
C GLY A 225 16.46 1.35 3.64
N THR A 226 16.71 1.14 2.35
CA THR A 226 15.79 1.56 1.28
C THR A 226 15.34 0.34 0.49
N ILE A 227 14.03 0.20 0.32
CA ILE A 227 13.40 -0.77 -0.57
C ILE A 227 12.52 0.02 -1.53
N HIS A 228 12.74 -0.12 -2.84
CA HIS A 228 11.87 0.53 -3.81
C HIS A 228 11.66 -0.24 -5.09
N HIS A 229 10.49 -0.07 -5.71
CA HIS A 229 10.16 -0.78 -6.95
C HIS A 229 10.29 -2.30 -6.85
N SER A 230 10.12 -2.85 -5.65
CA SER A 230 10.34 -4.26 -5.34
C SER A 230 9.03 -4.95 -5.02
N THR A 231 9.05 -6.28 -4.96
CA THR A 231 7.90 -7.10 -4.59
C THR A 231 8.26 -8.03 -3.44
N LEU A 232 7.47 -7.97 -2.35
CA LEU A 232 7.57 -8.87 -1.21
C LEU A 232 6.27 -9.67 -1.14
N GLN A 233 6.31 -10.93 -1.59
CA GLN A 233 5.10 -11.73 -1.77
C GLN A 233 5.21 -13.14 -1.23
N HIS A 234 4.08 -13.74 -0.83
CA HIS A 234 4.03 -15.14 -0.38
C HIS A 234 5.06 -15.47 0.72
N ASN A 235 5.42 -14.50 1.55
CA ASN A 235 6.17 -14.71 2.78
C ASN A 235 5.18 -14.86 3.93
N GLU A 236 5.63 -15.24 5.13
CA GLU A 236 4.78 -15.05 6.30
C GLU A 236 4.61 -13.56 6.60
N ARG A 237 5.72 -12.83 6.63
CA ARG A 237 5.77 -11.36 6.69
C ARG A 237 6.55 -10.82 5.50
N GLY A 238 6.02 -9.82 4.80
CA GLY A 238 6.74 -9.17 3.71
C GLY A 238 7.97 -8.42 4.22
N LEU A 239 7.74 -7.40 5.05
CA LEU A 239 8.76 -6.64 5.77
C LEU A 239 8.45 -6.67 7.28
N TYR A 240 9.46 -6.97 8.09
CA TYR A 240 9.40 -6.84 9.54
C TYR A 240 10.51 -5.91 10.04
N VAL A 241 10.15 -4.90 10.80
CA VAL A 241 11.06 -4.02 11.52
C VAL A 241 10.83 -4.21 13.02
N TYR A 242 11.85 -4.67 13.73
CA TYR A 242 11.82 -4.88 15.17
C TYR A 242 12.98 -4.13 15.81
N VAL A 243 12.65 -3.17 16.67
CA VAL A 243 13.62 -2.44 17.48
C VAL A 243 13.33 -2.62 18.96
N ARG A 244 14.37 -3.01 19.70
CA ARG A 244 14.33 -3.21 21.14
C ARG A 244 15.72 -3.00 21.77
N PRO A 245 15.91 -2.02 22.65
CA PRO A 245 17.03 -2.04 23.59
C PRO A 245 16.81 -3.22 24.56
N ASP A 246 17.78 -4.11 24.64
CA ASP A 246 17.71 -5.29 25.50
C ASP A 246 19.03 -5.36 26.27
N SER A 247 18.97 -5.01 27.56
CA SER A 247 19.99 -5.19 28.62
C SER A 247 20.27 -3.90 29.45
N PRO A 248 20.66 -4.00 30.74
CA PRO A 248 21.21 -2.89 31.52
C PRO A 248 22.41 -2.23 30.82
N PRO A 249 22.57 -0.89 30.88
CA PRO A 249 21.99 0.01 31.88
C PRO A 249 20.68 0.70 31.48
N TYR A 250 19.90 0.17 30.52
CA TYR A 250 18.54 0.66 30.22
C TYR A 250 18.47 2.14 29.82
N ASN A 251 19.55 2.63 29.22
CA ASN A 251 19.67 4.02 28.78
C ASN A 251 20.03 4.13 27.28
N TRP A 252 19.94 3.02 26.55
CA TRP A 252 20.24 2.99 25.13
C TRP A 252 19.04 3.41 24.29
N THR A 253 19.35 3.88 23.10
CA THR A 253 18.38 4.29 22.08
C THR A 253 18.49 3.39 20.87
N THR A 254 17.40 2.72 20.52
CA THR A 254 17.28 1.93 19.28
C THR A 254 16.28 2.58 18.33
N THR A 255 16.73 3.00 17.16
CA THR A 255 15.89 3.68 16.17
C THR A 255 15.75 2.90 14.87
N SER A 256 14.68 3.12 14.13
CA SER A 256 14.49 2.63 12.76
C SER A 256 13.96 3.71 11.81
N HIS A 257 14.58 3.77 10.62
CA HIS A 257 14.32 4.74 9.57
C HIS A 257 14.28 4.00 8.21
N ILE A 258 13.28 3.16 8.00
CA ILE A 258 13.15 2.38 6.75
C ILE A 258 12.34 3.17 5.73
N THR A 259 12.84 3.23 4.49
CA THR A 259 12.11 3.83 3.37
C THR A 259 11.62 2.74 2.44
N LEU A 260 10.30 2.57 2.34
CA LEU A 260 9.65 1.63 1.41
C LEU A 260 8.78 2.41 0.43
N THR A 261 9.14 2.39 -0.85
CA THR A 261 8.35 3.11 -1.86
C THR A 261 8.08 2.34 -3.15
N HIS A 262 7.00 2.69 -3.84
CA HIS A 262 6.71 2.18 -5.18
C HIS A 262 6.73 0.64 -5.28
N SER A 263 6.42 -0.08 -4.19
CA SER A 263 6.60 -1.52 -4.10
C SER A 263 5.26 -2.25 -3.98
N LEU A 264 5.26 -3.55 -4.34
CA LEU A 264 4.12 -4.45 -4.19
C LEU A 264 4.34 -5.40 -3.01
N ILE A 265 3.40 -5.41 -2.07
CA ILE A 265 3.40 -6.25 -0.88
C ILE A 265 2.15 -7.13 -0.94
N TYR A 266 2.34 -8.39 -1.33
CA TYR A 266 1.24 -9.18 -1.86
C TYR A 266 1.12 -10.57 -1.22
N SER A 267 -0.08 -10.94 -0.78
CA SER A 267 -0.41 -12.31 -0.38
C SER A 267 0.55 -12.90 0.67
N ASN A 268 1.04 -12.08 1.61
CA ASN A 268 1.79 -12.57 2.77
C ASN A 268 0.83 -13.15 3.82
N THR A 269 1.18 -14.30 4.40
CA THR A 269 0.22 -15.13 5.15
C THR A 269 -0.09 -14.62 6.55
N LEU A 270 0.77 -13.78 7.14
CA LEU A 270 0.54 -13.10 8.42
C LEU A 270 0.36 -11.60 8.24
N ALA A 271 1.35 -10.91 7.66
CA ALA A 271 1.29 -9.47 7.46
C ALA A 271 2.10 -9.01 6.24
N GLY A 272 1.65 -7.93 5.60
CA GLY A 272 2.45 -7.27 4.57
C GLY A 272 3.66 -6.58 5.18
N LEU A 273 3.41 -5.60 6.05
CA LEU A 273 4.42 -4.80 6.74
C LEU A 273 4.20 -4.86 8.26
N VAL A 274 5.27 -4.98 9.03
CA VAL A 274 5.22 -4.94 10.49
C VAL A 274 6.29 -3.99 11.01
N PHE A 275 5.90 -3.02 11.83
CA PHE A 275 6.82 -2.12 12.55
C PHE A 275 6.54 -2.21 14.05
N SER A 276 7.44 -2.88 14.77
CA SER A 276 7.33 -3.06 16.22
C SER A 276 8.44 -2.34 16.97
N THR A 277 8.05 -1.59 18.01
CA THR A 277 8.96 -0.86 18.89
C THR A 277 8.72 -1.27 20.33
N ASP A 278 9.65 -2.05 20.89
CA ASP A 278 9.52 -2.62 22.23
C ASP A 278 10.58 -2.04 23.16
N ALA A 279 10.22 -1.64 24.38
CA ALA A 279 11.21 -1.16 25.35
C ALA A 279 10.87 -1.61 26.78
N GLY A 280 11.75 -2.40 27.38
CA GLY A 280 11.76 -2.62 28.83
C GLY A 280 12.54 -1.55 29.59
N GLY A 281 13.45 -0.88 28.91
CA GLY A 281 14.26 0.20 29.44
C GLY A 281 14.98 0.89 28.28
N GLY A 282 15.27 2.17 28.42
CA GLY A 282 15.81 2.99 27.32
C GLY A 282 14.73 3.44 26.35
N TRP A 283 15.12 3.79 25.13
CA TRP A 283 14.25 4.42 24.14
C TRP A 283 14.19 3.64 22.84
N THR A 284 12.99 3.43 22.32
CA THR A 284 12.78 3.00 20.94
C THR A 284 12.09 4.06 20.12
N SER A 285 12.45 4.13 18.84
CA SER A 285 11.73 4.96 17.91
C SER A 285 11.69 4.39 16.51
N ASN A 286 10.54 4.53 15.85
CA ASN A 286 10.37 4.22 14.44
C ASN A 286 9.79 5.43 13.73
N SER A 287 10.47 5.92 12.71
CA SER A 287 10.07 7.07 11.88
C SER A 287 10.03 6.71 10.38
N SER A 288 9.86 5.41 10.09
CA SER A 288 9.89 4.87 8.72
C SER A 288 8.87 5.55 7.78
N LEU A 289 9.22 5.60 6.49
CA LEU A 289 8.40 6.13 5.41
C LEU A 289 7.85 4.99 4.54
N VAL A 290 6.53 4.91 4.43
CA VAL A 290 5.82 3.98 3.54
C VAL A 290 5.00 4.80 2.55
N GLU A 291 5.45 4.87 1.29
CA GLU A 291 4.83 5.73 0.30
C GLU A 291 4.66 5.10 -1.10
N HIS A 292 3.53 5.34 -1.77
CA HIS A 292 3.30 4.89 -3.15
C HIS A 292 3.33 3.35 -3.32
N ASN A 293 3.00 2.60 -2.28
CA ASN A 293 3.00 1.13 -2.32
C ASN A 293 1.59 0.57 -2.57
N ARG A 294 1.57 -0.67 -3.05
CA ARG A 294 0.37 -1.54 -3.09
C ARG A 294 0.53 -2.65 -2.07
N ILE A 295 -0.39 -2.73 -1.12
CA ILE A 295 -0.36 -3.67 0.00
C ILE A 295 -1.66 -4.45 -0.04
N GLU A 296 -1.61 -5.61 -0.71
CA GLU A 296 -2.81 -6.28 -1.19
C GLU A 296 -2.85 -7.76 -0.79
N GLU A 297 -4.05 -8.25 -0.46
CA GLU A 297 -4.34 -9.67 -0.23
C GLU A 297 -3.49 -10.34 0.87
N ASN A 298 -2.87 -9.54 1.75
CA ASN A 298 -2.22 -10.05 2.95
C ASN A 298 -3.28 -10.40 4.00
N THR A 299 -2.92 -11.18 5.02
CA THR A 299 -3.83 -11.36 6.16
C THR A 299 -4.09 -10.02 6.87
N THR A 300 -3.03 -9.30 7.23
CA THR A 300 -3.07 -7.88 7.60
C THR A 300 -2.14 -7.08 6.69
N GLY A 301 -2.55 -5.90 6.22
CA GLY A 301 -1.72 -5.07 5.35
C GLY A 301 -0.50 -4.50 6.09
N ILE A 302 -0.76 -3.62 7.06
CA ILE A 302 0.28 -2.99 7.90
C ILE A 302 -0.04 -3.23 9.37
N VAL A 303 0.95 -3.63 10.16
CA VAL A 303 0.88 -3.70 11.62
C VAL A 303 1.86 -2.67 12.21
N LEU A 304 1.36 -1.77 13.03
CA LEU A 304 2.17 -0.94 13.92
C LEU A 304 1.94 -1.39 15.35
N SER A 305 2.99 -1.84 16.02
CA SER A 305 2.92 -2.33 17.39
C SER A 305 3.95 -1.61 18.24
N SER A 306 3.56 -1.27 19.47
CA SER A 306 4.50 -0.74 20.45
C SER A 306 4.17 -1.28 21.82
N ASN A 307 5.19 -1.69 22.55
CA ASN A 307 5.04 -2.27 23.87
C ASN A 307 6.15 -1.77 24.80
N THR A 308 5.77 -1.16 25.92
CA THR A 308 6.72 -0.79 26.96
C THR A 308 6.41 -1.46 28.27
N TRP A 309 7.48 -1.79 28.99
CA TRP A 309 7.43 -2.23 30.38
C TRP A 309 8.56 -1.58 31.16
N TRP A 310 8.45 -1.60 32.48
CA TRP A 310 9.42 -1.00 33.39
C TRP A 310 9.79 0.46 33.03
N ILE A 311 11.05 0.83 32.86
CA ILE A 311 11.45 2.22 32.52
C ILE A 311 11.58 2.47 31.01
N GLY A 312 10.93 1.65 30.19
CA GLY A 312 11.00 1.75 28.74
C GLY A 312 10.16 2.86 28.14
N HIS A 313 10.67 3.46 27.08
CA HIS A 313 9.99 4.49 26.29
C HIS A 313 9.96 4.10 24.81
N SER A 314 8.83 4.28 24.15
CA SER A 314 8.63 3.87 22.74
C SER A 314 7.85 4.91 21.96
N ASN A 315 8.40 5.32 20.80
CA ASN A 315 7.78 6.29 19.89
C ASN A 315 7.69 5.72 18.46
N ASN A 316 6.56 5.10 18.11
CA ASN A 316 6.27 4.58 16.78
C ASN A 316 5.44 5.58 15.97
N HIS A 317 6.08 6.30 15.06
CA HIS A 317 5.50 7.44 14.34
C HIS A 317 5.84 7.45 12.85
N PRO A 318 5.62 6.33 12.11
CA PRO A 318 5.92 6.29 10.69
C PRO A 318 4.97 7.20 9.90
N THR A 319 5.46 7.65 8.74
CA THR A 319 4.62 8.33 7.74
C THR A 319 4.14 7.32 6.71
N ILE A 320 2.84 7.14 6.62
CA ILE A 320 2.18 6.20 5.71
C ILE A 320 1.28 7.02 4.80
N ARG A 321 1.72 7.24 3.56
CA ARG A 321 0.98 8.08 2.63
C ARG A 321 0.95 7.60 1.21
N ASN A 322 -0.08 7.97 0.46
CA ASN A 322 -0.19 7.66 -0.97
C ASN A 322 -0.15 6.14 -1.28
N ASN A 323 -0.56 5.28 -0.35
CA ASN A 323 -0.58 3.83 -0.56
C ASN A 323 -1.98 3.32 -0.91
N THR A 324 -2.03 2.15 -1.55
CA THR A 324 -3.26 1.35 -1.73
C THR A 324 -3.18 0.13 -0.83
N LEU A 325 -4.09 0.01 0.12
CA LEU A 325 -4.27 -1.13 1.00
C LEU A 325 -5.57 -1.83 0.62
N ARG A 326 -5.48 -2.96 -0.09
CA ARG A 326 -6.64 -3.55 -0.77
C ARG A 326 -6.83 -5.01 -0.47
N ALA A 327 -8.07 -5.42 -0.21
CA ALA A 327 -8.44 -6.82 -0.03
C ALA A 327 -7.59 -7.59 1.00
N ASN A 328 -7.05 -6.91 2.00
CA ASN A 328 -6.38 -7.59 3.12
C ASN A 328 -7.45 -8.26 3.98
N LYS A 329 -7.20 -9.52 4.37
CA LYS A 329 -8.24 -10.43 4.89
C LYS A 329 -8.86 -9.95 6.19
N ILE A 330 -8.07 -9.33 7.07
CA ILE A 330 -8.52 -8.85 8.38
C ILE A 330 -8.45 -7.33 8.42
N TYR A 331 -7.24 -6.77 8.48
CA TYR A 331 -7.03 -5.32 8.58
C TYR A 331 -6.26 -4.81 7.37
N GLY A 332 -6.68 -3.68 6.81
CA GLY A 332 -5.78 -2.88 5.97
C GLY A 332 -4.60 -2.39 6.81
N MET A 333 -4.90 -1.82 7.97
CA MET A 333 -3.90 -1.40 8.94
C MET A 333 -4.34 -1.72 10.37
N ASP A 334 -3.43 -2.24 11.19
CA ASP A 334 -3.64 -2.52 12.61
C ASP A 334 -2.66 -1.67 13.44
N ILE A 335 -3.18 -0.76 14.26
CA ILE A 335 -2.41 0.15 15.11
C ILE A 335 -2.63 -0.28 16.55
N VAL A 336 -1.56 -0.74 17.18
CA VAL A 336 -1.60 -1.39 18.47
C VAL A 336 -0.64 -0.74 19.46
N GLY A 337 -1.18 -0.27 20.58
CA GLY A 337 -0.39 0.16 21.74
C GLY A 337 -0.61 -0.77 22.93
N TYR A 338 0.47 -1.29 23.48
CA TYR A 338 0.50 -2.03 24.75
C TYR A 338 1.18 -1.19 25.84
N GLY A 339 0.88 -1.51 27.10
CA GLY A 339 1.52 -0.88 28.26
C GLY A 339 1.78 -1.88 29.38
N SER A 340 2.36 -1.39 30.46
CA SER A 340 2.68 -2.17 31.66
C SER A 340 1.86 -1.74 32.88
N SER A 341 1.74 -2.63 33.85
CA SER A 341 0.98 -2.44 35.09
C SER A 341 1.87 -2.29 36.34
N ASP A 342 3.18 -2.18 36.14
CA ASP A 342 4.18 -2.41 37.19
C ASP A 342 4.61 -1.13 37.95
N GLY A 343 3.94 0.01 37.74
CA GLY A 343 4.20 1.24 38.51
C GLY A 343 5.51 1.95 38.19
N SER A 344 6.13 1.58 37.09
CA SER A 344 7.52 1.91 36.75
C SER A 344 7.70 3.19 35.95
N GLY A 345 6.61 3.73 35.36
CA GLY A 345 6.64 4.96 34.56
C GLY A 345 6.92 4.76 33.06
N SER A 346 6.71 3.57 32.51
CA SER A 346 6.86 3.29 31.07
C SER A 346 6.00 4.19 30.17
N ASP A 347 6.43 4.44 28.93
CA ASP A 347 5.72 5.32 27.99
C ASP A 347 5.65 4.71 26.59
N THR A 348 4.43 4.40 26.14
CA THR A 348 4.14 3.89 24.79
C THR A 348 3.46 4.98 23.97
N LYS A 349 4.03 5.35 22.83
CA LYS A 349 3.40 6.25 21.86
C LYS A 349 3.34 5.65 20.47
N VAL A 350 2.13 5.51 19.94
CA VAL A 350 1.85 5.09 18.56
C VAL A 350 1.14 6.24 17.85
N LEU A 351 1.91 6.98 17.05
CA LEU A 351 1.55 8.29 16.49
C LEU A 351 1.81 8.38 14.97
N PRO A 352 1.35 7.42 14.14
CA PRO A 352 1.60 7.48 12.72
C PRO A 352 0.85 8.66 12.07
N LEU A 353 1.44 9.21 11.01
CA LEU A 353 0.72 10.02 10.05
C LEU A 353 0.18 9.09 8.95
N VAL A 354 -1.14 8.94 8.87
CA VAL A 354 -1.82 8.17 7.82
C VAL A 354 -2.56 9.12 6.90
N GLU A 355 -1.99 9.38 5.72
CA GLU A 355 -2.45 10.42 4.82
C GLU A 355 -2.63 9.95 3.39
N ASN A 356 -3.76 10.29 2.75
CA ASN A 356 -3.94 10.07 1.31
C ASN A 356 -3.75 8.61 0.87
N ASN A 357 -4.17 7.66 1.71
CA ASN A 357 -4.21 6.25 1.37
C ASN A 357 -5.62 5.83 0.96
N LEU A 358 -5.72 4.71 0.24
CA LEU A 358 -6.98 4.01 -0.01
C LEU A 358 -6.99 2.70 0.75
N PHE A 359 -8.03 2.51 1.52
CA PHE A 359 -8.41 1.26 2.14
C PHE A 359 -9.63 0.73 1.40
N ASP A 360 -9.45 -0.32 0.60
CA ASP A 360 -10.50 -0.82 -0.32
C ASP A 360 -10.70 -2.32 -0.16
N GLY A 361 -11.91 -2.75 0.22
CA GLY A 361 -12.22 -4.18 0.29
C GLY A 361 -11.52 -4.95 1.42
N ASN A 362 -10.87 -4.26 2.37
CA ASN A 362 -10.38 -4.90 3.59
C ASN A 362 -11.58 -5.19 4.50
N THR A 363 -11.56 -6.30 5.25
CA THR A 363 -12.64 -6.59 6.22
C THR A 363 -12.82 -5.40 7.18
N THR A 364 -11.72 -4.96 7.79
CA THR A 364 -11.62 -3.67 8.47
C THR A 364 -10.53 -2.82 7.82
N GLY A 365 -10.81 -1.57 7.47
CA GLY A 365 -9.84 -0.66 6.87
C GLY A 365 -8.68 -0.38 7.82
N MET A 366 -9.00 0.13 9.01
CA MET A 366 -8.02 0.40 10.06
C MET A 366 -8.57 0.00 11.43
N ARG A 367 -7.77 -0.72 12.21
CA ARG A 367 -8.05 -0.93 13.63
C ARG A 367 -7.12 -0.05 14.49
N LEU A 368 -7.72 0.58 15.49
CA LEU A 368 -7.04 1.26 16.58
C LEU A 368 -7.29 0.46 17.86
N TYR A 369 -6.25 -0.20 18.36
CA TYR A 369 -6.33 -1.05 19.52
C TYR A 369 -5.37 -0.58 20.61
N LEU A 370 -5.93 -0.28 21.77
CA LEU A 370 -5.16 0.07 22.96
C LEU A 370 -5.40 -1.02 24.02
N ASN A 371 -4.31 -1.58 24.55
CA ASN A 371 -4.36 -2.55 25.63
C ASN A 371 -3.37 -2.15 26.73
N PRO A 372 -3.70 -1.14 27.53
CA PRO A 372 -2.87 -0.74 28.65
C PRO A 372 -3.00 -1.80 29.74
N GLN A 373 -1.91 -2.10 30.46
CA GLN A 373 -1.94 -3.10 31.52
C GLN A 373 -2.10 -2.48 32.92
N GLY A 374 -2.04 -1.15 33.10
CA GLY A 374 -2.29 -0.51 34.39
C GLY A 374 -2.58 0.98 34.28
N ALA A 375 -2.58 1.67 35.42
CA ALA A 375 -2.82 3.11 35.49
C ALA A 375 -1.54 3.95 35.43
N ASP A 376 -0.38 3.29 35.35
CA ASP A 376 0.93 3.91 35.47
C ASP A 376 1.60 4.04 34.10
N GLY A 377 2.32 5.15 33.91
CA GLY A 377 2.91 5.48 32.62
C GLY A 377 1.93 6.17 31.69
N THR A 378 2.41 6.51 30.50
CA THR A 378 1.60 7.17 29.46
C THR A 378 1.50 6.23 28.28
N GLN A 379 0.30 5.72 27.97
CA GLN A 379 0.06 4.98 26.75
C GLN A 379 -0.84 5.80 25.81
N ILE A 380 -0.32 6.08 24.62
CA ILE A 380 -0.96 6.95 23.65
C ILE A 380 -1.04 6.22 22.33
N VAL A 381 -2.27 5.97 21.87
CA VAL A 381 -2.55 5.69 20.47
C VAL A 381 -3.28 6.92 19.92
N ASN A 382 -2.54 7.75 19.19
CA ASN A 382 -3.04 9.00 18.61
C ASN A 382 -2.49 9.14 17.18
N PRO A 383 -3.01 8.35 16.23
CA PRO A 383 -2.69 8.51 14.83
C PRO A 383 -3.36 9.78 14.28
N THR A 384 -2.68 10.45 13.36
CA THR A 384 -3.32 11.47 12.50
C THR A 384 -3.79 10.80 11.22
N VAL A 385 -5.11 10.67 11.06
CA VAL A 385 -5.75 10.01 9.91
C VAL A 385 -6.50 11.06 9.10
N ARG A 386 -5.93 11.47 7.97
CA ARG A 386 -6.54 12.51 7.14
C ARG A 386 -6.44 12.25 5.66
N THR A 387 -7.40 12.79 4.91
CA THR A 387 -7.42 12.71 3.45
C THR A 387 -7.38 11.29 2.89
N ASN A 388 -7.73 10.27 3.66
CA ASN A 388 -7.80 8.88 3.20
C ASN A 388 -9.18 8.56 2.63
N THR A 389 -9.25 7.50 1.84
CA THR A 389 -10.51 6.89 1.40
C THR A 389 -10.65 5.51 2.02
N PHE A 390 -11.75 5.26 2.71
CA PHE A 390 -12.12 3.94 3.24
C PHE A 390 -13.38 3.48 2.53
N ARG A 391 -13.34 2.30 1.89
CA ARG A 391 -14.48 1.78 1.15
C ARG A 391 -14.57 0.27 1.06
N ASN A 392 -15.79 -0.19 0.74
CA ASN A 392 -16.10 -1.57 0.34
C ASN A 392 -15.67 -2.63 1.38
N GLY A 393 -15.55 -2.24 2.66
CA GLY A 393 -15.23 -3.14 3.76
C GLY A 393 -16.43 -3.34 4.69
N GLN A 394 -16.28 -4.21 5.69
CA GLN A 394 -17.27 -4.31 6.76
C GLN A 394 -17.13 -3.13 7.74
N THR A 395 -15.90 -2.72 8.05
CA THR A 395 -15.66 -1.57 8.93
C THR A 395 -14.58 -0.66 8.36
N GLY A 396 -14.80 0.65 8.34
CA GLY A 396 -13.79 1.62 7.89
C GLY A 396 -12.69 1.77 8.94
N ILE A 397 -13.05 2.35 10.09
CA ILE A 397 -12.19 2.45 11.28
C ILE A 397 -12.87 1.72 12.44
N LEU A 398 -12.15 0.78 13.05
CA LEU A 398 -12.55 0.06 14.24
C LEU A 398 -11.74 0.59 15.43
N LEU A 399 -12.42 1.02 16.49
CA LEU A 399 -11.79 1.36 17.76
C LEU A 399 -12.12 0.29 18.78
N GLU A 400 -11.08 -0.24 19.41
CA GLU A 400 -11.16 -1.29 20.41
C GLU A 400 -10.23 -0.99 21.59
N HIS A 401 -10.64 -1.48 22.75
CA HIS A 401 -9.96 -1.20 24.00
C HIS A 401 -10.32 -2.25 25.06
N LEU A 402 -9.38 -2.58 25.95
CA LEU A 402 -9.61 -3.54 27.03
C LEU A 402 -9.71 -2.95 28.46
N GLN A 403 -9.17 -1.76 28.76
CA GLN A 403 -8.95 -1.32 30.16
C GLN A 403 -9.03 0.19 30.39
N ALA A 404 -9.94 0.74 31.20
CA ALA A 404 -10.28 2.18 31.32
C ALA A 404 -9.14 3.26 31.35
N TYR A 405 -7.88 2.92 31.61
CA TYR A 405 -6.73 3.83 31.70
C TYR A 405 -6.15 4.20 30.32
N ASP A 406 -5.48 5.35 30.19
CA ASP A 406 -4.77 5.85 28.98
C ASP A 406 -5.52 6.63 27.89
N THR A 407 -4.76 7.06 26.87
CA THR A 407 -5.20 8.01 25.82
C THR A 407 -5.32 7.30 24.47
N LEU A 408 -6.57 7.18 24.00
CA LEU A 408 -6.89 6.80 22.62
C LEU A 408 -7.58 7.99 21.95
N THR A 409 -6.81 8.80 21.21
CA THR A 409 -7.29 10.11 20.70
C THR A 409 -6.85 10.35 19.26
N ALA A 410 -7.22 9.47 18.32
CA ALA A 410 -6.90 9.72 16.93
C ALA A 410 -7.51 11.02 16.41
N THR A 411 -6.77 11.74 15.56
CA THR A 411 -7.29 12.86 14.80
C THR A 411 -7.80 12.35 13.45
N VAL A 412 -9.13 12.23 13.28
CA VAL A 412 -9.74 11.70 12.05
C VAL A 412 -10.52 12.78 11.32
N GLN A 413 -9.94 13.30 10.23
CA GLN A 413 -10.50 14.45 9.53
C GLN A 413 -10.30 14.44 8.03
N THR A 414 -11.24 15.01 7.27
CA THR A 414 -11.12 15.15 5.81
C THR A 414 -10.94 13.82 5.08
N ASN A 415 -11.46 12.72 5.64
CA ASN A 415 -11.48 11.42 4.99
C ASN A 415 -12.80 11.23 4.21
N VAL A 416 -12.84 10.18 3.38
CA VAL A 416 -14.02 9.76 2.63
C VAL A 416 -14.38 8.33 3.02
N PHE A 417 -15.62 8.12 3.44
CA PHE A 417 -16.14 6.82 3.85
C PHE A 417 -17.34 6.43 3.00
N TYR A 418 -17.30 5.29 2.31
CA TYR A 418 -18.41 4.87 1.45
C TYR A 418 -18.41 3.35 1.17
N GLY A 419 -19.50 2.79 0.64
CA GLY A 419 -19.57 1.35 0.32
C GLY A 419 -19.56 0.41 1.53
N PHE A 420 -20.11 0.86 2.68
CA PHE A 420 -20.33 0.03 3.87
C PHE A 420 -21.76 -0.50 3.86
N GLU A 421 -21.95 -1.75 3.40
CA GLU A 421 -23.27 -2.37 3.23
C GLU A 421 -23.47 -3.55 4.20
N GLY A 422 -24.66 -3.63 4.81
CA GLY A 422 -25.05 -4.70 5.74
C GLY A 422 -25.38 -4.20 7.14
N GLU A 423 -26.02 -5.06 7.94
CA GLU A 423 -26.55 -4.72 9.28
C GLU A 423 -25.45 -4.40 10.31
N ASP A 424 -24.23 -4.91 10.08
CA ASP A 424 -23.05 -4.70 10.93
C ASP A 424 -21.93 -3.93 10.23
N ALA A 425 -22.26 -3.20 9.15
CA ALA A 425 -21.29 -2.41 8.40
C ALA A 425 -21.22 -0.95 8.90
N TYR A 426 -20.01 -0.47 9.20
CA TYR A 426 -19.80 0.86 9.77
C TYR A 426 -18.63 1.57 9.11
N ALA A 427 -18.79 2.84 8.76
CA ALA A 427 -17.66 3.70 8.43
C ALA A 427 -16.72 3.86 9.63
N ILE A 428 -17.29 4.07 10.83
CA ILE A 428 -16.55 4.09 12.09
C ILE A 428 -17.31 3.29 13.15
N LYS A 429 -16.69 2.24 13.67
CA LYS A 429 -17.21 1.42 14.76
C LYS A 429 -16.40 1.68 16.01
N ASN A 430 -16.99 2.35 17.00
CA ASN A 430 -16.38 2.54 18.30
C ASN A 430 -16.98 1.54 19.30
N THR A 431 -16.20 0.54 19.73
CA THR A 431 -16.65 -0.42 20.75
C THR A 431 -16.26 0.00 22.16
N THR A 432 -15.62 1.16 22.29
CA THR A 432 -15.13 1.72 23.56
C THR A 432 -16.17 2.68 24.16
N ASP A 433 -16.00 3.00 25.43
CA ASP A 433 -16.74 4.05 26.15
C ASP A 433 -16.17 5.46 25.92
N ARG A 434 -15.05 5.58 25.20
CA ARG A 434 -14.36 6.86 24.98
C ARG A 434 -14.98 7.64 23.83
N PRO A 435 -15.18 8.96 23.99
CA PRO A 435 -15.62 9.79 22.90
C PRO A 435 -14.54 9.84 21.82
N PHE A 436 -14.96 9.58 20.60
CA PHE A 436 -14.12 9.64 19.42
C PHE A 436 -14.61 10.76 18.50
N VAL A 437 -13.70 11.64 18.06
CA VAL A 437 -14.06 12.79 17.21
C VAL A 437 -13.70 12.50 15.75
N ALA A 438 -14.67 12.63 14.85
CA ALA A 438 -14.50 12.38 13.42
C ALA A 438 -15.10 13.51 12.59
N ASP A 439 -14.41 14.65 12.57
CA ASP A 439 -14.92 15.89 11.97
C ASP A 439 -14.46 16.08 10.52
N ASP A 440 -15.22 16.85 9.75
CA ASP A 440 -14.91 17.24 8.38
C ASP A 440 -14.70 16.06 7.41
N ASN A 441 -15.37 14.93 7.64
CA ASN A 441 -15.33 13.76 6.75
C ASN A 441 -16.53 13.75 5.78
N TYR A 442 -16.38 13.09 4.62
CA TYR A 442 -17.51 12.73 3.74
C TYR A 442 -18.04 11.34 4.10
N TRP A 443 -19.37 11.21 4.03
CA TRP A 443 -20.08 9.99 4.43
C TRP A 443 -21.03 9.57 3.31
N GLY A 444 -20.69 8.50 2.60
CA GLY A 444 -21.48 7.94 1.49
C GLY A 444 -20.82 8.02 0.12
N ASP A 445 -21.48 7.40 -0.85
CA ASP A 445 -21.02 7.16 -2.22
C ASP A 445 -21.35 8.35 -3.14
N ASP A 446 -22.39 9.11 -2.81
CA ASP A 446 -22.89 10.22 -3.62
C ASP A 446 -23.16 11.50 -2.82
N ALA A 447 -23.49 12.56 -3.56
CA ALA A 447 -23.75 13.89 -3.02
C ALA A 447 -24.94 13.94 -2.04
N ALA A 448 -25.96 13.11 -2.26
CA ALA A 448 -27.11 13.05 -1.38
C ALA A 448 -26.70 12.42 -0.05
N GLU A 449 -25.97 11.31 -0.08
CA GLU A 449 -25.46 10.67 1.14
C GLU A 449 -24.47 11.56 1.89
N TRP A 450 -23.55 12.26 1.20
CA TRP A 450 -22.63 13.22 1.85
C TRP A 450 -23.38 14.28 2.65
N SER A 451 -24.53 14.71 2.14
CA SER A 451 -25.37 15.73 2.79
C SER A 451 -26.17 15.18 3.97
N LEU A 452 -26.35 13.85 4.07
CA LEU A 452 -26.94 13.19 5.24
C LEU A 452 -25.94 13.05 6.40
N GLY A 453 -24.64 13.13 6.12
CA GLY A 453 -23.57 13.03 7.11
C GLY A 453 -23.42 11.62 7.70
N ALA A 454 -22.92 11.53 8.93
CA ALA A 454 -22.55 10.26 9.58
C ALA A 454 -23.74 9.39 10.05
N ALA A 455 -24.98 9.87 9.88
CA ALA A 455 -26.17 9.20 10.40
C ALA A 455 -26.30 7.76 9.88
N GLY A 456 -26.32 6.79 10.80
CA GLY A 456 -26.39 5.36 10.46
C GLY A 456 -25.10 4.75 9.89
N LYS A 457 -24.00 5.52 9.77
CA LYS A 457 -22.69 5.02 9.32
C LYS A 457 -21.71 4.83 10.49
N THR A 458 -22.06 5.28 11.69
CA THR A 458 -21.21 5.17 12.90
C THR A 458 -21.92 4.41 14.02
N SER A 459 -21.15 3.77 14.90
CA SER A 459 -21.65 3.15 16.14
C SER A 459 -20.77 3.49 17.36
N GLY A 460 -21.37 3.41 18.54
CA GLY A 460 -20.74 3.78 19.81
C GLY A 460 -20.65 5.29 20.02
N VAL A 461 -19.74 5.72 20.89
CA VAL A 461 -19.57 7.15 21.23
C VAL A 461 -18.70 7.84 20.17
N VAL A 462 -19.31 8.22 19.05
CA VAL A 462 -18.67 8.99 17.97
C VAL A 462 -19.29 10.38 17.90
N THR A 463 -18.47 11.40 18.08
CA THR A 463 -18.84 12.82 17.95
C THR A 463 -18.45 13.30 16.56
N VAL A 464 -19.43 13.87 15.85
CA VAL A 464 -19.24 14.52 14.55
C VAL A 464 -19.81 15.93 14.68
N ASN A 465 -18.94 16.89 14.97
CA ASN A 465 -19.29 18.30 15.10
C ASN A 465 -19.59 18.92 13.73
N ASN A 466 -18.80 18.54 12.72
CA ASN A 466 -18.95 18.97 11.34
C ASN A 466 -18.74 17.78 10.39
N PHE A 467 -19.44 17.79 9.26
CA PHE A 467 -19.20 16.85 8.17
C PHE A 467 -19.18 17.62 6.85
N ARG A 468 -18.46 17.08 5.87
CA ARG A 468 -18.39 17.69 4.56
C ARG A 468 -19.60 17.29 3.74
N THR A 469 -20.21 18.28 3.11
CA THR A 469 -21.43 18.10 2.30
C THR A 469 -21.11 18.10 0.82
N ALA A 470 -22.12 17.88 -0.02
CA ALA A 470 -21.99 18.09 -1.46
C ALA A 470 -21.52 19.50 -1.86
N ALA A 471 -21.71 20.52 -1.01
CA ALA A 471 -21.21 21.87 -1.27
C ALA A 471 -19.69 21.98 -1.05
N ASP A 472 -19.15 21.20 -0.11
CA ASP A 472 -17.73 21.15 0.20
C ASP A 472 -16.99 20.16 -0.68
N ALA A 473 -17.72 19.25 -1.34
CA ALA A 473 -17.22 18.19 -2.22
C ALA A 473 -15.94 18.63 -2.91
N PRO A 474 -14.87 17.82 -2.93
CA PRO A 474 -13.67 18.16 -3.68
C PRO A 474 -14.12 18.34 -5.13
N VAL A 475 -14.31 19.60 -5.50
CA VAL A 475 -14.60 19.92 -6.87
C VAL A 475 -13.26 19.72 -7.56
N LEU A 476 -13.28 18.98 -8.66
CA LEU A 476 -12.25 19.13 -9.68
C LEU A 476 -12.45 20.55 -10.28
N THR A 477 -12.21 21.61 -9.50
CA THR A 477 -12.73 22.95 -9.83
C THR A 477 -12.00 23.54 -11.00
N HIS A 478 -10.76 23.14 -11.27
CA HIS A 478 -9.99 23.54 -12.44
C HIS A 478 -8.68 22.75 -12.52
N ILE A 479 -8.42 22.08 -13.65
CA ILE A 479 -7.06 21.94 -14.16
C ILE A 479 -6.97 22.97 -15.27
N THR A 480 -6.52 24.18 -14.95
CA THR A 480 -6.10 25.14 -15.97
C THR A 480 -4.63 24.85 -16.27
N PRO A 481 -4.28 24.37 -17.46
CA PRO A 481 -2.95 24.63 -17.98
C PRO A 481 -2.82 26.16 -17.98
N GLY A 482 -1.83 26.70 -17.29
CA GLY A 482 -1.54 28.12 -17.39
C GLY A 482 -1.39 28.48 -18.86
N GLY A 483 -2.26 29.36 -19.37
CA GLY A 483 -2.19 29.81 -20.74
C GLY A 483 -0.77 30.29 -21.03
N GLY A 484 -0.06 29.59 -21.91
CA GLY A 484 1.32 29.92 -22.29
C GLY A 484 2.42 28.96 -21.83
N VAL A 485 2.14 27.88 -21.10
CA VAL A 485 3.18 26.89 -20.72
C VAL A 485 2.95 25.56 -21.43
N ALA A 486 3.48 25.41 -22.65
CA ALA A 486 3.64 24.09 -23.25
C ALA A 486 4.71 23.31 -22.46
N GLY A 487 4.37 22.14 -21.92
CA GLY A 487 5.34 21.20 -21.34
C GLY A 487 5.31 21.00 -19.82
N GLY A 488 4.28 21.45 -19.10
CA GLY A 488 4.10 21.11 -17.68
C GLY A 488 3.44 19.74 -17.47
N THR A 489 3.97 18.91 -16.57
CA THR A 489 3.37 17.62 -16.17
C THR A 489 2.36 17.82 -15.04
N VAL A 490 1.16 17.26 -15.18
CA VAL A 490 0.20 17.11 -14.07
C VAL A 490 0.25 15.65 -13.61
N THR A 491 0.63 15.41 -12.35
CA THR A 491 0.66 14.07 -11.75
C THR A 491 -0.59 13.87 -10.91
N PHE A 492 -1.42 12.89 -11.27
CA PHE A 492 -2.55 12.48 -10.45
C PHE A 492 -2.07 11.48 -9.38
N HIS A 493 -2.12 11.87 -8.11
CA HIS A 493 -1.96 10.96 -6.99
C HIS A 493 -3.36 10.50 -6.55
N GLY A 494 -3.80 9.37 -7.09
CA GLY A 494 -4.97 8.64 -6.60
C GLY A 494 -4.53 7.23 -6.26
N ALA A 495 -5.09 6.65 -5.22
CA ALA A 495 -4.90 5.24 -5.00
C ALA A 495 -5.50 4.42 -6.15
N ASN A 496 -4.83 3.34 -6.51
CA ASN A 496 -4.91 2.79 -7.85
C ASN A 496 -6.28 2.26 -8.26
N PHE A 497 -6.52 2.45 -9.56
CA PHE A 497 -7.69 2.12 -10.31
C PHE A 497 -7.70 0.62 -10.66
N GLY A 498 -8.45 -0.20 -9.90
CA GLY A 498 -8.71 -1.60 -10.27
C GLY A 498 -9.67 -1.75 -11.46
N GLU A 499 -9.68 -2.94 -12.10
CA GLU A 499 -10.60 -3.31 -13.19
C GLU A 499 -12.06 -3.34 -12.70
N MET A 500 -12.78 -2.22 -12.81
CA MET A 500 -14.23 -2.17 -12.68
C MET A 500 -14.83 -1.12 -13.60
N ALA A 501 -16.05 -1.37 -14.09
CA ALA A 501 -16.73 -0.56 -15.09
C ALA A 501 -17.10 0.87 -14.63
N ARG A 502 -16.98 1.19 -13.33
CA ARG A 502 -17.36 2.48 -12.71
C ARG A 502 -16.49 2.74 -11.47
N GLN A 503 -15.83 3.89 -11.43
CA GLN A 503 -15.15 4.38 -10.22
C GLN A 503 -15.59 5.82 -9.92
N TYR A 504 -15.70 6.11 -8.64
CA TYR A 504 -15.93 7.44 -8.08
C TYR A 504 -14.65 7.90 -7.37
N MET A 505 -14.16 9.10 -7.69
CA MET A 505 -12.89 9.64 -7.17
C MET A 505 -13.16 10.87 -6.30
N PRO A 506 -12.70 10.89 -5.03
CA PRO A 506 -12.28 12.12 -4.39
C PRO A 506 -10.85 12.45 -4.85
N LEU A 507 -10.67 13.57 -5.56
CA LEU A 507 -9.36 14.02 -6.03
C LEU A 507 -8.84 15.16 -5.13
N ILE A 508 -7.60 15.05 -4.65
CA ILE A 508 -6.90 16.15 -3.97
C ILE A 508 -5.67 16.53 -4.81
N LEU A 509 -5.70 17.73 -5.39
CA LEU A 509 -4.58 18.30 -6.14
C LEU A 509 -3.67 19.09 -5.19
N ARG A 510 -2.35 18.85 -5.25
CA ARG A 510 -1.35 19.77 -4.69
C ARG A 510 -0.58 20.41 -5.83
N SER A 511 -0.51 21.74 -5.86
CA SER A 511 0.49 22.45 -6.66
C SER A 511 1.83 22.37 -5.94
N ASN A 512 2.92 22.10 -6.68
CA ASN A 512 4.27 22.38 -6.19
C ASN A 512 4.47 23.88 -5.98
#